data_AF-A0A968HZG5-F1
#
_entry.id   AF-A0A968HZG5-F1
#
_cell.length_a   1.000
_cell.length_b   1.000
_cell.length_c   1.000
_cell.angle_alpha   90.00
_cell.angle_beta   90.00
_cell.angle_gamma   90.00
#
_symmetry.space_group_name_H-M   'P 1'
#
loop_
_entity.id
_entity.type
_entity.pdbx_description
1 polymer ?
#
loop_
_entity_poly.entity_id
_entity_poly.type
_entity_poly.pdbx_seq_one_letter_code
_entity_poly.pdbx_strand_id
1 'polypeptide(L)'
;MARTAFKLLPDISGSLIDFQHLQFAGCGDIQVTDLELETLFQRVYPGLFMSGFTYEDSSSQQVRESLRGKFLIPCLNDQTKLQVNAINLDTLQKKFLQSNLIEEEKQNIINLFNTNIMQPHEVLNKCIQLNPTFDRLFSLWKSTSFKSFLLTSVGIAIGQTNFIRYDATYHDLALWMA
;
A
#
# COMPACT_ATOMS: atom_id res chain seq x y z
N MET A 1 -9.94 10.79 -9.79
CA MET A 1 -10.29 9.80 -8.76
C MET A 1 -9.82 10.18 -7.35
N ALA A 2 -8.62 10.72 -7.15
CA ALA A 2 -8.12 11.11 -5.81
C ALA A 2 -8.74 12.40 -5.19
N ARG A 3 -9.93 12.86 -5.59
CA ARG A 3 -10.48 14.14 -5.09
C ARG A 3 -11.47 14.00 -3.93
N THR A 4 -12.01 12.81 -3.68
CA THR A 4 -13.15 12.64 -2.76
C THR A 4 -12.74 12.19 -1.36
N ALA A 5 -11.88 11.18 -1.24
CA ALA A 5 -11.39 10.71 0.06
C ALA A 5 -10.65 11.79 0.87
N PHE A 6 -9.92 12.67 0.19
CA PHE A 6 -9.18 13.77 0.85
C PHE A 6 -10.08 14.91 1.34
N LYS A 7 -11.35 14.98 0.90
CA LYS A 7 -12.33 15.92 1.45
C LYS A 7 -12.78 15.55 2.86
N LEU A 8 -12.59 14.30 3.29
CA LEU A 8 -12.99 13.82 4.61
C LEU A 8 -11.91 14.07 5.67
N LEU A 9 -10.64 14.19 5.26
CA LEU A 9 -9.50 14.46 6.16
C LEU A 9 -9.64 15.70 7.07
N PRO A 10 -10.24 16.82 6.62
CA PRO A 10 -10.51 17.97 7.47
C PRO A 10 -11.38 17.66 8.69
N ASP A 11 -12.30 16.71 8.55
CA ASP A 11 -13.34 16.39 9.55
C ASP A 11 -12.93 15.26 10.50
N ILE A 12 -11.74 14.66 10.31
CA ILE A 12 -11.25 13.60 11.19
C ILE A 12 -10.76 14.22 12.49
N SER A 13 -11.48 13.95 13.58
CA SER A 13 -11.03 14.17 14.95
C SER A 13 -10.18 13.00 15.42
N GLY A 14 -9.13 13.30 16.18
CA GLY A 14 -8.21 12.33 16.75
C GLY A 14 -8.44 12.07 18.24
N SER A 15 -9.61 12.44 18.78
CA SER A 15 -9.84 12.43 20.22
C SER A 15 -10.09 11.01 20.72
N LEU A 16 -9.58 10.70 21.92
CA LEU A 16 -9.80 9.39 22.53
C LEU A 16 -11.28 9.06 22.73
N ILE A 17 -12.11 10.09 22.98
CA ILE A 17 -13.55 9.96 23.19
C ILE A 17 -14.22 9.40 21.93
N ASP A 18 -13.81 9.84 20.74
CA ASP A 18 -14.37 9.34 19.48
C ASP A 18 -14.08 7.84 19.29
N PHE A 19 -12.87 7.40 19.61
CA PHE A 19 -12.50 5.97 19.53
C PHE A 19 -13.26 5.13 20.57
N GLN A 20 -13.43 5.65 21.79
CA GLN A 20 -14.24 5.00 22.81
C GLN A 20 -15.70 4.87 22.37
N HIS A 21 -16.28 5.92 21.77
CA HIS A 21 -17.63 5.85 21.20
C HIS A 21 -17.75 4.79 20.11
N LEU A 22 -16.78 4.71 19.19
CA LEU A 22 -16.74 3.66 18.18
C LEU A 22 -16.63 2.26 18.80
N GLN A 23 -15.87 2.11 19.89
CA GLN A 23 -15.77 0.85 20.64
C GLN A 23 -17.09 0.48 21.31
N PHE A 24 -17.74 1.41 22.02
CA PHE A 24 -19.05 1.19 22.64
C PHE A 24 -20.14 0.86 21.61
N ALA A 25 -20.08 1.45 20.42
CA ALA A 25 -20.98 1.16 19.31
C ALA A 25 -20.67 -0.17 18.58
N GLY A 26 -19.65 -0.91 19.00
CA GLY A 26 -19.22 -2.17 18.36
C GLY A 26 -18.60 -1.98 16.97
N CYS A 27 -18.16 -0.75 16.63
CA CYS A 27 -17.59 -0.40 15.32
C CYS A 27 -16.08 -0.65 15.24
N GLY A 28 -15.38 -0.81 16.37
CA GLY A 28 -13.96 -1.09 16.39
C GLY A 28 -13.44 -1.34 17.79
N ASP A 29 -12.14 -1.54 17.91
CA ASP A 29 -11.47 -1.80 19.18
C ASP A 29 -10.04 -1.25 19.17
N ILE A 30 -9.61 -0.68 20.30
CA ILE A 30 -8.23 -0.19 20.48
C ILE A 30 -7.36 -1.37 20.90
N GLN A 31 -6.43 -1.75 20.02
CA GLN A 31 -5.45 -2.80 20.26
C GLN A 31 -4.22 -2.27 21.01
N VAL A 32 -3.41 -3.20 21.50
CA VAL A 32 -2.13 -2.88 22.18
C VAL A 32 -1.01 -2.61 21.16
N THR A 33 -1.13 -3.12 19.94
CA THR A 33 -0.10 -3.01 18.91
C THR A 33 -0.36 -1.80 18.01
N ASP A 34 0.63 -0.92 17.93
CA ASP A 34 0.65 0.18 16.98
C ASP A 34 1.10 -0.31 15.59
N LEU A 35 0.43 0.17 14.55
CA LEU A 35 0.79 -0.01 13.16
C LEU A 35 1.19 1.34 12.56
N GLU A 36 2.42 1.41 12.05
CA GLU A 36 2.88 2.56 11.28
C GLU A 36 2.29 2.51 9.87
N LEU A 37 1.67 3.61 9.44
CA LEU A 37 0.95 3.66 8.17
C LEU A 37 1.89 3.50 6.97
N GLU A 38 3.09 4.08 7.04
CA GLU A 38 4.11 3.96 6.00
C GLU A 38 4.59 2.52 5.83
N THR A 39 4.80 1.82 6.94
CA THR A 39 5.18 0.41 6.99
C THR A 39 4.05 -0.47 6.47
N LEU A 40 2.78 -0.14 6.76
CA LEU A 40 1.62 -0.83 6.22
C LEU A 40 1.53 -0.68 4.70
N PHE A 41 1.69 0.53 4.17
CA PHE A 41 1.69 0.78 2.72
C PHE A 41 2.82 0.05 2.00
N GLN A 42 4.03 0.12 2.56
CA GLN A 42 5.18 -0.62 2.06
C GLN A 42 4.90 -2.13 2.01
N ARG A 43 4.29 -2.70 3.06
CA ARG A 43 4.02 -4.14 3.15
C ARG A 43 2.90 -4.61 2.23
N VAL A 44 1.80 -3.86 2.14
CA VAL A 44 0.60 -4.28 1.39
C VAL A 44 0.75 -3.98 -0.11
N TYR A 45 1.39 -2.87 -0.46
CA TYR A 45 1.56 -2.41 -1.84
C TYR A 45 3.03 -2.12 -2.22
N PRO A 46 3.98 -3.04 -1.95
CA PRO A 46 5.41 -2.79 -2.17
C PRO A 46 5.75 -2.41 -3.61
N GLY A 47 5.02 -2.94 -4.59
CA GLY A 47 5.22 -2.63 -6.01
C GLY A 47 4.90 -1.20 -6.42
N LEU A 48 4.08 -0.49 -5.64
CA LEU A 48 3.85 0.96 -5.83
C LEU A 48 4.98 1.80 -5.22
N PHE A 49 5.70 1.23 -4.25
CA PHE A 49 6.74 1.89 -3.47
C PHE A 49 8.10 1.26 -3.76
N MET A 50 8.47 1.17 -5.03
CA MET A 50 9.81 0.72 -5.45
C MET A 50 10.69 1.92 -5.79
N SER A 51 11.95 1.89 -5.34
CA SER A 51 12.98 2.88 -5.69
C SER A 51 13.52 2.68 -7.10
N GLY A 52 13.29 1.48 -7.65
CA GLY A 52 13.76 1.06 -8.97
C GLY A 52 15.26 0.80 -9.04
N PHE A 53 15.66 0.13 -10.11
CA PHE A 53 17.04 -0.25 -10.39
C PHE A 53 17.41 0.06 -11.85
N THR A 54 18.70 0.15 -12.13
CA THR A 54 19.25 0.40 -13.46
C THR A 54 19.57 -0.93 -14.16
N TYR A 55 19.72 -0.89 -15.49
CA TYR A 55 20.17 -2.08 -16.26
C TYR A 55 21.61 -2.50 -15.95
N GLU A 56 22.39 -1.62 -15.35
CA GLU A 56 23.76 -1.87 -14.93
C GLU A 56 23.81 -2.69 -13.64
N ASP A 57 22.70 -2.80 -12.91
CA ASP A 57 22.62 -3.63 -11.71
C ASP A 57 22.73 -5.11 -12.08
N SER A 58 23.69 -5.79 -11.45
CA SER A 58 24.07 -7.18 -11.75
C SER A 58 22.91 -8.17 -11.70
N SER A 59 21.93 -7.92 -10.83
CA SER A 59 20.69 -8.71 -10.69
C SER A 59 19.71 -8.50 -11.84
N SER A 60 19.68 -7.31 -12.46
CA SER A 60 18.82 -7.03 -13.61
C SER A 60 19.31 -7.73 -14.89
N GLN A 61 20.63 -7.91 -15.00
CA GLN A 61 21.27 -8.61 -16.11
C GLN A 61 20.99 -10.12 -16.11
N GLN A 62 20.72 -10.68 -14.93
CA GLN A 62 20.36 -12.10 -14.78
C GLN A 62 18.94 -12.42 -15.30
N VAL A 63 18.10 -11.40 -15.54
CA VAL A 63 16.79 -11.58 -16.16
C VAL A 63 16.95 -11.69 -17.67
N ARG A 64 16.60 -12.86 -18.22
CA ARG A 64 16.65 -13.13 -19.66
C ARG A 64 15.88 -12.06 -20.45
N GLU A 65 16.42 -11.65 -21.59
CA GLU A 65 15.84 -10.61 -22.47
C GLU A 65 14.35 -10.88 -22.79
N SER A 66 14.03 -12.14 -23.09
CA SER A 66 12.66 -12.59 -23.43
C SER A 66 11.64 -12.40 -22.30
N LEU A 67 12.10 -12.30 -21.06
CA LEU A 67 11.25 -12.15 -19.87
C LEU A 67 11.08 -10.69 -19.46
N ARG A 68 11.97 -9.80 -19.90
CA ARG A 68 11.99 -8.39 -19.48
C ARG A 68 10.69 -7.69 -19.79
N GLY A 69 10.13 -7.84 -20.99
CA GLY A 69 8.85 -7.22 -21.36
C GLY A 69 7.65 -7.68 -20.53
N LYS A 70 7.74 -8.82 -19.82
CA LYS A 70 6.67 -9.35 -18.97
C LYS A 70 6.84 -8.96 -17.50
N PHE A 71 8.09 -8.99 -17.01
CA PHE A 71 8.40 -8.85 -15.59
C PHE A 71 9.02 -7.52 -15.21
N LEU A 72 9.50 -6.73 -16.16
CA LEU A 72 10.09 -5.41 -15.91
C LEU A 72 9.28 -4.33 -16.62
N ILE A 73 9.10 -3.21 -15.93
CA ILE A 73 8.48 -1.99 -16.46
C ILE A 73 9.32 -0.78 -16.03
N PRO A 74 9.16 0.38 -16.69
CA PRO A 74 9.69 1.64 -16.15
C PRO A 74 9.20 1.85 -14.71
N CYS A 75 10.08 2.30 -13.84
CA CYS A 75 9.76 2.53 -12.45
C CYS A 75 8.70 3.65 -12.33
N LEU A 76 7.63 3.35 -11.59
CA LEU A 76 6.50 4.25 -11.41
C LEU A 76 6.91 5.54 -10.68
N ASN A 77 7.95 5.44 -9.84
CA ASN A 77 8.44 6.54 -9.03
C ASN A 77 9.61 7.30 -9.67
N ASP A 78 10.28 6.71 -10.66
CA ASP A 78 11.42 7.27 -11.39
C ASP A 78 11.49 6.66 -12.80
N GLN A 79 11.10 7.43 -13.82
CA GLN A 79 11.04 6.94 -15.21
C GLN A 79 12.41 6.59 -15.81
N THR A 80 13.51 6.97 -15.16
CA THR A 80 14.87 6.63 -15.61
C THR A 80 15.31 5.22 -15.18
N LYS A 81 14.55 4.59 -14.28
CA LYS A 81 14.84 3.27 -13.72
C LYS A 81 13.82 2.24 -14.14
N LEU A 82 14.11 0.98 -13.88
CA LEU A 82 13.20 -0.13 -14.01
C LEU A 82 12.67 -0.57 -12.65
N GLN A 83 11.53 -1.24 -12.66
CA GLN A 83 11.02 -1.98 -11.51
C GLN A 83 10.40 -3.30 -11.95
N VAL A 84 10.17 -4.19 -10.98
CA VAL A 84 9.42 -5.41 -11.22
C VAL A 84 7.94 -5.08 -11.40
N ASN A 85 7.33 -5.68 -12.43
CA ASN A 85 5.94 -5.50 -12.80
C ASN A 85 5.02 -6.35 -11.91
N ALA A 86 4.90 -6.02 -10.64
CA ALA A 86 3.91 -6.62 -9.74
C ALA A 86 3.59 -5.65 -8.60
N ILE A 87 2.35 -5.62 -8.13
CA ILE A 87 1.95 -4.75 -7.01
C ILE A 87 2.36 -5.33 -5.64
N ASN A 88 2.45 -6.66 -5.55
CA ASN A 88 2.89 -7.43 -4.38
C ASN A 88 3.42 -8.81 -4.80
N LEU A 89 3.99 -9.55 -3.83
CA LEU A 89 4.57 -10.87 -4.07
C LEU A 89 3.52 -11.89 -4.54
N ASP A 90 2.29 -11.85 -4.05
CA ASP A 90 1.23 -12.77 -4.49
C ASP A 90 0.89 -12.59 -5.97
N THR A 91 0.82 -11.33 -6.42
CA THR A 91 0.60 -11.01 -7.84
C THR A 91 1.79 -11.47 -8.68
N LEU A 92 3.01 -11.34 -8.15
CA LEU A 92 4.22 -11.81 -8.81
C LEU A 92 4.24 -13.34 -8.95
N GLN A 93 3.89 -14.06 -7.89
CA GLN A 93 3.77 -15.52 -7.90
C GLN A 93 2.72 -16.01 -8.91
N LYS A 94 1.56 -15.35 -8.97
CA LYS A 94 0.54 -15.64 -10.00
C LYS A 94 1.08 -15.44 -11.41
N LYS A 95 1.92 -14.43 -11.66
CA LYS A 95 2.59 -14.24 -12.96
C LYS A 95 3.61 -15.33 -13.27
N PHE A 96 4.28 -15.87 -12.25
CA PHE A 96 5.18 -17.01 -12.43
C PHE A 96 4.44 -18.26 -12.87
N LEU A 97 3.25 -18.55 -12.33
CA LEU A 97 2.44 -19.70 -12.74
C LEU A 97 2.01 -19.64 -14.21
N GLN A 98 1.87 -18.43 -14.76
CA GLN A 98 1.53 -18.20 -16.17
C GLN A 98 2.75 -18.14 -17.09
N SER A 99 3.93 -18.49 -16.60
CA SER A 99 5.21 -18.38 -17.31
C SER A 99 6.04 -19.64 -17.12
N ASN A 100 6.73 -20.10 -18.15
CA ASN A 100 7.59 -21.29 -18.04
C ASN A 100 8.98 -20.92 -17.51
N LEU A 101 9.04 -20.41 -16.28
CA LEU A 101 10.27 -19.97 -15.61
C LEU A 101 10.92 -21.10 -14.81
N ILE A 102 12.25 -21.16 -14.83
CA ILE A 102 13.00 -22.02 -13.89
C ILE A 102 13.07 -21.36 -12.51
N GLU A 103 13.32 -22.16 -11.46
CA GLU A 103 13.35 -21.65 -10.08
C GLU A 103 14.39 -20.56 -9.86
N GLU A 104 15.56 -20.67 -10.50
CA GLU A 104 16.61 -19.65 -10.42
C GLU A 104 16.13 -18.28 -10.92
N GLU A 105 15.40 -18.25 -12.06
CA GLU A 105 14.85 -17.01 -12.60
C GLU A 105 13.80 -16.40 -11.68
N LYS A 106 12.95 -17.24 -11.07
CA LYS A 106 11.95 -16.78 -10.10
C LYS A 106 12.62 -16.12 -8.91
N GLN A 107 13.67 -16.75 -8.36
CA GLN A 107 14.41 -16.20 -7.22
C GLN A 107 15.12 -14.90 -7.56
N ASN A 108 15.73 -14.78 -8.74
CA ASN A 108 16.36 -13.54 -9.17
C ASN A 108 15.34 -12.39 -9.26
N ILE A 109 14.15 -12.63 -9.80
CA ILE A 109 13.08 -11.63 -9.88
C ILE A 109 12.53 -11.28 -8.48
N ILE A 110 12.37 -12.26 -7.58
CA ILE A 110 11.95 -12.00 -6.20
C ILE A 110 13.00 -11.17 -5.46
N ASN A 111 14.28 -11.48 -5.64
CA ASN A 111 15.37 -10.73 -5.02
C ASN A 111 15.37 -9.28 -5.52
N LEU A 112 15.25 -9.06 -6.84
CA LEU A 112 15.07 -7.73 -7.42
C LEU A 112 13.87 -6.99 -6.85
N PHE A 113 12.76 -7.69 -6.61
CA PHE A 113 11.57 -7.10 -6.01
C PHE A 113 11.87 -6.62 -4.58
N ASN A 114 12.41 -7.49 -3.73
CA ASN A 114 12.60 -7.22 -2.30
C ASN A 114 13.70 -6.21 -2.00
N THR A 115 14.79 -6.19 -2.78
CA THR A 115 15.91 -5.27 -2.53
C THR A 115 15.64 -3.83 -2.96
N ASN A 116 14.63 -3.61 -3.81
CA ASN A 116 14.33 -2.31 -4.39
C ASN A 116 13.06 -1.66 -3.82
N ILE A 117 12.54 -2.17 -2.70
CA ILE A 117 11.42 -1.56 -1.98
C ILE A 117 11.94 -0.32 -1.24
N MET A 118 11.24 0.80 -1.39
CA MET A 118 11.48 2.04 -0.65
C MET A 118 11.40 1.77 0.86
N GLN A 119 12.28 2.40 1.64
CA GLN A 119 12.21 2.38 3.10
C GLN A 119 10.97 3.14 3.60
N PRO A 120 10.45 2.87 4.83
CA PRO A 120 9.23 3.50 5.33
C PRO A 120 9.23 5.04 5.27
N HIS A 121 10.36 5.67 5.58
CA HIS A 121 10.48 7.14 5.50
C HIS A 121 10.41 7.66 4.05
N GLU A 122 10.90 6.89 3.06
CA GLU A 122 10.79 7.23 1.64
C GLU A 122 9.32 7.11 1.16
N VAL A 123 8.60 6.10 1.66
CA VAL A 123 7.16 5.92 1.41
C VAL A 123 6.36 7.12 1.91
N LEU A 124 6.59 7.54 3.16
CA LEU A 124 6.00 8.74 3.75
C LEU A 124 6.24 9.95 2.86
N ASN A 125 7.50 10.22 2.52
CA ASN A 125 7.89 11.35 1.69
C ASN A 125 7.22 11.31 0.32
N LYS A 126 7.14 10.12 -0.29
CA LYS A 126 6.50 9.95 -1.60
C LYS A 126 5.00 10.23 -1.54
N CYS A 127 4.31 9.76 -0.52
CA CYS A 127 2.88 10.06 -0.32
C CYS A 127 2.65 11.57 -0.18
N ILE A 128 3.45 12.26 0.64
CA ILE A 128 3.35 13.71 0.85
C ILE A 128 3.64 14.48 -0.45
N GLN A 129 4.65 14.06 -1.21
CA GLN A 129 4.96 14.65 -2.53
C GLN A 129 3.80 14.51 -3.53
N LEU A 130 3.13 13.34 -3.53
CA LEU A 130 1.98 13.10 -4.42
C LEU A 130 0.76 13.91 -4.01
N ASN A 131 0.52 14.05 -2.71
CA ASN A 131 -0.53 14.91 -2.17
C ASN A 131 -0.16 15.42 -0.77
N PRO A 132 0.06 16.74 -0.58
CA PRO A 132 0.43 17.32 0.71
C PRO A 132 -0.55 17.02 1.85
N THR A 133 -1.82 16.72 1.57
CA THR A 133 -2.80 16.36 2.61
C THR A 133 -2.43 15.07 3.36
N PHE A 134 -1.58 14.20 2.77
CA PHE A 134 -1.06 13.03 3.48
C PHE A 134 -0.29 13.41 4.74
N ASP A 135 0.40 14.55 4.78
CA ASP A 135 1.16 14.98 5.96
C ASP A 135 0.28 15.04 7.21
N ARG A 136 -0.93 15.61 7.07
CA ARG A 136 -1.94 15.62 8.15
C ARG A 136 -2.41 14.22 8.51
N LEU A 137 -2.65 13.35 7.53
CA LEU A 137 -3.08 11.96 7.79
C LEU A 137 -2.03 11.20 8.59
N PHE A 138 -0.76 11.21 8.16
CA PHE A 138 0.32 10.53 8.86
C PHE A 138 0.53 11.11 10.27
N SER A 139 0.44 12.43 10.41
CA SER A 139 0.53 13.10 11.72
C SER A 139 -0.59 12.68 12.67
N LEU A 140 -1.84 12.63 12.19
CA LEU A 140 -2.98 12.17 12.99
C LEU A 140 -2.85 10.69 13.32
N TRP A 141 -2.43 9.87 12.37
CA TRP A 141 -2.26 8.43 12.57
C TRP A 141 -1.27 8.13 13.70
N LYS A 142 -0.12 8.82 13.71
CA LYS A 142 0.95 8.64 14.70
C LYS A 142 0.59 9.18 16.09
N SER A 143 -0.11 10.31 16.14
CA SER A 143 -0.37 11.04 17.39
C SER A 143 -1.65 10.59 18.13
N THR A 144 -2.49 9.75 17.51
CA THR A 144 -3.80 9.35 18.05
C THR A 144 -3.92 7.83 18.13
N SER A 145 -5.07 7.33 18.59
CA SER A 145 -5.37 5.89 18.64
C SER A 145 -5.58 5.25 17.27
N PHE A 146 -5.56 5.99 16.15
CA PHE A 146 -5.70 5.41 14.81
C PHE A 146 -4.71 4.28 14.53
N LYS A 147 -3.44 4.46 14.92
CA LYS A 147 -2.40 3.45 14.75
C LYS A 147 -2.69 2.10 15.40
N SER A 148 -3.55 2.06 16.40
CA SER A 148 -3.91 0.84 17.12
C SER A 148 -5.41 0.53 17.05
N PHE A 149 -6.18 1.26 16.25
CA PHE A 149 -7.63 1.05 16.15
C PHE A 149 -7.95 0.06 15.03
N LEU A 150 -8.56 -1.07 15.37
CA LEU A 150 -9.03 -2.06 14.42
C LEU A 150 -10.55 -1.93 14.26
N LEU A 151 -11.03 -1.81 13.02
CA LEU A 151 -12.46 -1.78 12.73
C LEU A 151 -13.04 -3.20 12.76
N THR A 152 -14.25 -3.33 13.30
CA THR A 152 -15.05 -4.55 13.16
C THR A 152 -15.68 -4.61 11.77
N SER A 153 -16.24 -5.76 11.40
CA SER A 153 -17.05 -5.88 10.17
C SER A 153 -18.21 -4.86 10.13
N VAL A 154 -18.81 -4.55 11.29
CA VAL A 154 -19.86 -3.53 11.43
C VAL A 154 -19.29 -2.14 11.14
N GLY A 155 -18.16 -1.78 11.75
CA GLY A 155 -17.50 -0.49 11.51
C GLY A 155 -17.09 -0.29 10.05
N ILE A 156 -16.55 -1.34 9.42
CA ILE A 156 -16.19 -1.33 7.99
C ILE A 156 -17.44 -1.10 7.13
N ALA A 157 -18.54 -1.82 7.38
CA ALA A 157 -19.78 -1.68 6.60
C ALA A 157 -20.39 -0.27 6.73
N ILE A 158 -20.39 0.32 7.94
CA ILE A 158 -20.88 1.69 8.16
C ILE A 158 -19.97 2.70 7.45
N GLY A 159 -18.66 2.56 7.61
CA GLY A 159 -17.67 3.44 6.98
C GLY A 159 -17.80 3.45 5.46
N GLN A 160 -17.93 2.28 4.85
CA GLN A 160 -18.13 2.16 3.40
C GLN A 160 -19.47 2.74 2.95
N THR A 161 -20.57 2.45 3.66
CA THR A 161 -21.89 3.01 3.35
C THR A 161 -21.86 4.53 3.35
N ASN A 162 -21.15 5.14 4.31
CA ASN A 162 -20.95 6.58 4.34
C ASN A 162 -20.05 7.05 3.20
N PHE A 163 -18.95 6.34 2.90
CA PHE A 163 -18.05 6.70 1.80
C PHE A 163 -18.75 6.70 0.43
N ILE A 164 -19.61 5.72 0.15
CA ILE A 164 -20.39 5.62 -1.10
C ILE A 164 -21.29 6.84 -1.32
N ARG A 165 -21.78 7.47 -0.24
CA ARG A 165 -22.59 8.70 -0.34
C ARG A 165 -21.77 9.89 -0.86
N TYR A 166 -20.46 9.90 -0.62
CA TYR A 166 -19.55 10.95 -1.06
C TYR A 166 -18.92 10.66 -2.42
N ASP A 167 -18.55 9.39 -2.68
CA ASP A 167 -17.98 8.94 -3.95
C ASP A 167 -18.83 7.80 -4.52
N ALA A 168 -19.50 8.03 -5.65
CA ALA A 168 -20.40 7.06 -6.28
C ALA A 168 -19.68 5.80 -6.84
N THR A 169 -18.40 5.62 -6.52
CA THR A 169 -17.61 4.43 -6.84
C THR A 169 -17.79 3.37 -5.75
N TYR A 170 -18.51 2.30 -6.10
CA TYR A 170 -18.58 1.09 -5.29
C TYR A 170 -17.24 0.35 -5.33
N HIS A 171 -16.71 -0.01 -4.16
CA HIS A 171 -15.54 -0.87 -4.01
C HIS A 171 -15.99 -2.14 -3.27
N ASP A 172 -15.68 -3.31 -3.82
CA ASP A 172 -16.07 -4.61 -3.24
C ASP A 172 -15.45 -4.83 -1.85
N LEU A 173 -16.30 -5.16 -0.87
CA LEU A 173 -15.96 -5.36 0.54
C LEU A 173 -15.12 -6.61 0.79
N ALA A 174 -15.15 -7.60 -0.10
CA ALA A 174 -14.44 -8.86 0.10
C ALA A 174 -12.92 -8.65 0.26
N LEU A 175 -12.39 -7.53 -0.25
CA LEU A 175 -10.97 -7.16 -0.16
C LEU A 175 -10.55 -6.62 1.21
N TRP A 176 -11.50 -6.18 2.04
CA TRP A 176 -11.26 -5.52 3.34
C TRP A 176 -11.75 -6.33 4.55
N MET A 177 -12.48 -7.42 4.32
CA MET A 177 -13.07 -8.27 5.36
C MET A 177 -12.32 -9.61 5.54
N ALA A 178 -11.15 -9.77 4.93
CA ALA A 178 -10.31 -10.97 5.00
C ALA A 178 -9.23 -10.85 6.08
#